data_AF-A0A379V1V9-F1
#
_entry.id   AF-A0A379V1V9-F1
#
_cell.length_a   1.000
_cell.length_b   1.000
_cell.length_c   1.000
_cell.angle_alpha   90.00
_cell.angle_beta   90.00
_cell.angle_gamma   90.00
#
_symmetry.space_group_name_H-M   'P 1'
#
loop_
_entity.id
_entity.type
_entity.pdbx_description
1 polymer ?
#
loop_
_entity_poly.entity_id
_entity_poly.type
_entity_poly.pdbx_seq_one_letter_code
_entity_poly.pdbx_strand_id
1 'polypeptide(L)'
;MLFQRSLLCLTIGAALPFSVSAANSAAEKTVVESDEAVEFNEQFLLNSSANIDISRYAYGNPVLAGTYRVKVNLNNALKSTSEITFNENGTPRASACLTPLLLTQAGVDPAAMRDDVEVDDNTTCLDIKKYYPGATANYDSGKQAMDLNFPQIYILKRPAGMLTPHCGKMAFRRPSSLMI
;
A
#
# COMPACT_ATOMS: atom_id res chain seq x y z
N MET A 1 30.50 26.97 -70.38
CA MET A 1 29.45 25.96 -70.61
C MET A 1 28.48 26.04 -69.45
N LEU A 2 27.35 26.72 -69.66
CA LEU A 2 26.24 26.85 -68.71
C LEU A 2 25.26 25.73 -69.01
N PHE A 3 24.83 24.97 -68.00
CA PHE A 3 23.60 24.19 -68.09
C PHE A 3 22.87 24.20 -66.75
N GLN A 4 21.93 25.14 -66.63
CA GLN A 4 20.82 25.11 -65.68
C GLN A 4 19.95 23.88 -65.97
N ARG A 5 19.55 23.16 -64.92
CA ARG A 5 18.39 22.26 -64.91
C ARG A 5 17.67 22.54 -63.58
N SER A 6 16.70 23.44 -63.59
CA SER A 6 15.27 23.19 -63.85
C SER A 6 14.60 22.37 -62.74
N LEU A 7 13.57 23.02 -62.19
CA LEU A 7 12.65 22.62 -61.12
C LEU A 7 12.25 21.15 -61.10
N LEU A 8 12.13 20.61 -59.88
CA LEU A 8 10.98 19.80 -59.50
C LEU A 8 10.65 20.06 -58.02
N CYS A 9 9.59 20.83 -57.81
CA CYS A 9 8.84 20.86 -56.55
C CYS A 9 8.22 19.48 -56.33
N LEU A 10 8.49 18.87 -55.18
CA LEU A 10 7.64 17.83 -54.61
C LEU A 10 7.33 18.26 -53.18
N THR A 11 6.23 18.99 -53.07
CA THR A 11 5.55 19.34 -51.82
C THR A 11 5.00 18.06 -51.21
N ILE A 12 5.54 17.63 -50.08
CA ILE A 12 4.87 16.69 -49.19
C ILE A 12 4.35 17.51 -48.01
N GLY A 13 3.05 17.75 -48.03
CA GLY A 13 2.32 18.24 -46.88
C GLY A 13 2.19 17.11 -45.85
N ALA A 14 2.44 17.45 -44.58
CA ALA A 14 1.77 16.83 -43.45
C ALA A 14 1.67 17.90 -42.36
N ALA A 15 0.49 18.50 -42.29
CA ALA A 15 0.13 19.41 -41.23
C ALA A 15 -0.10 18.63 -39.92
N LEU A 16 0.25 19.29 -38.81
CA LEU A 16 -0.19 19.09 -37.42
C LEU A 16 0.57 18.02 -36.61
N PRO A 17 1.00 18.44 -35.41
CA PRO A 17 0.28 17.95 -34.25
C PRO A 17 -0.43 19.10 -33.53
N PHE A 18 -1.77 19.03 -33.48
CA PHE A 18 -2.53 19.72 -32.45
C PHE A 18 -2.12 19.14 -31.10
N SER A 19 -1.53 19.97 -30.24
CA SER A 19 -1.35 19.66 -28.84
C SER A 19 -2.70 19.80 -28.14
N VAL A 20 -3.41 18.70 -27.91
CA VAL A 20 -4.49 18.65 -26.93
C VAL A 20 -3.88 18.21 -25.60
N SER A 21 -3.68 19.17 -24.69
CA SER A 21 -3.51 18.86 -23.27
C SER A 21 -4.89 18.88 -22.63
N ALA A 22 -5.47 17.69 -22.43
CA ALA A 22 -6.57 17.53 -21.49
C ALA A 22 -5.96 17.55 -20.08
N ALA A 23 -5.80 18.73 -19.50
CA ALA A 23 -5.57 18.87 -18.07
C ALA A 23 -6.87 18.48 -17.37
N ASN A 24 -7.07 17.17 -17.16
CA ASN A 24 -8.13 16.67 -16.30
C ASN A 24 -7.73 17.01 -14.86
N SER A 25 -8.01 18.25 -14.46
CA SER A 25 -8.05 18.63 -13.05
C SER A 25 -9.28 17.95 -12.47
N ALA A 26 -9.16 16.64 -12.23
CA ALA A 26 -9.96 16.00 -11.20
C ALA A 26 -9.52 16.72 -9.92
N ALA A 27 -10.32 17.70 -9.51
CA ALA A 27 -10.27 18.24 -8.18
C ALA A 27 -10.35 17.04 -7.24
N GLU A 28 -9.20 16.66 -6.70
CA GLU A 28 -9.10 15.74 -5.59
C GLU A 28 -9.87 16.41 -4.47
N LYS A 29 -11.15 16.03 -4.34
CA LYS A 29 -11.98 16.43 -3.23
C LYS A 29 -11.37 15.76 -2.02
N THR A 30 -10.41 16.45 -1.41
CA THR A 30 -9.88 16.13 -0.09
C THR A 30 -11.10 16.14 0.82
N VAL A 31 -11.56 14.95 1.20
CA VAL A 31 -12.59 14.80 2.22
C VAL A 31 -11.92 15.25 3.50
N VAL A 32 -12.04 16.53 3.79
CA VAL A 32 -11.71 17.08 5.11
C VAL A 32 -12.73 16.46 6.04
N GLU A 33 -12.27 15.51 6.84
CA GLU A 33 -13.03 14.93 7.96
C GLU A 33 -13.33 16.12 8.90
N SER A 34 -14.55 16.64 8.83
CA SER A 34 -14.99 17.75 9.69
C SER A 34 -15.13 17.22 11.11
N ASP A 35 -14.56 17.91 12.09
CA ASP A 35 -14.67 17.59 13.53
C ASP A 35 -16.09 17.85 14.09
N GLU A 36 -17.03 18.26 13.24
CA GLU A 36 -18.43 18.46 13.59
C GLU A 36 -19.13 17.11 13.73
N ALA A 37 -19.75 16.89 14.90
CA ALA A 37 -20.48 15.67 15.17
C ALA A 37 -21.67 15.48 14.21
N VAL A 38 -21.74 14.32 13.55
CA VAL A 38 -22.87 13.93 12.71
C VAL A 38 -23.92 13.19 13.55
N GLU A 39 -25.18 13.60 13.44
CA GLU A 39 -26.30 12.91 14.11
C GLU A 39 -26.92 11.86 13.18
N PHE A 40 -27.09 10.63 13.69
CA PHE A 40 -27.71 9.52 12.98
C PHE A 40 -29.06 9.15 13.61
N ASN A 41 -30.07 8.90 12.79
CA ASN A 41 -31.37 8.42 13.25
C ASN A 41 -31.34 6.89 13.43
N GLU A 42 -31.54 6.45 14.67
CA GLU A 42 -31.49 5.03 15.06
C GLU A 42 -32.59 4.17 14.42
N GLN A 43 -33.71 4.78 13.99
CA GLN A 43 -34.83 4.08 13.35
C GLN A 43 -34.45 3.43 12.00
N PHE A 44 -33.33 3.84 11.40
CA PHE A 44 -32.81 3.22 10.18
C PHE A 44 -32.07 1.90 10.43
N LEU A 45 -31.75 1.55 11.69
CA LEU A 45 -31.19 0.23 12.02
C LEU A 45 -32.30 -0.83 12.04
N LEU A 46 -32.55 -1.44 10.88
CA LEU A 46 -33.49 -2.54 10.76
C LEU A 46 -32.93 -3.79 11.48
N ASN A 47 -33.71 -4.38 12.40
CA ASN A 47 -33.40 -5.65 13.08
C ASN A 47 -32.26 -5.60 14.13
N SER A 48 -32.09 -4.48 14.84
CA SER A 48 -31.13 -4.36 15.95
C SER A 48 -31.67 -5.04 17.23
N SER A 49 -31.62 -6.38 17.28
CA SER A 49 -31.79 -7.14 18.53
C SER A 49 -30.66 -6.88 19.54
N ALA A 50 -29.57 -6.24 19.10
CA ALA A 50 -28.51 -5.70 19.93
C ALA A 50 -28.69 -4.18 20.07
N ASN A 51 -28.60 -3.67 21.31
CA ASN A 51 -28.47 -2.23 21.58
C ASN A 51 -27.12 -1.74 21.01
N ILE A 52 -27.14 -1.31 19.75
CA ILE A 52 -25.98 -0.72 19.08
C ILE A 52 -26.00 0.77 19.39
N ASP A 53 -25.03 1.22 20.16
CA ASP A 53 -24.81 2.64 20.38
C ASP A 53 -24.23 3.26 19.09
N ILE A 54 -25.03 4.09 18.40
CA ILE A 54 -24.69 4.72 17.11
C ILE A 54 -23.86 5.99 17.31
N SER A 55 -23.86 6.57 18.52
CA SER A 55 -23.17 7.85 18.80
C SER A 55 -21.66 7.77 18.52
N ARG A 56 -21.06 6.58 18.61
CA ARG A 56 -19.67 6.30 18.24
C ARG A 56 -19.32 6.56 16.77
N TYR A 57 -20.31 6.62 15.88
CA TYR A 57 -20.10 6.90 14.45
C TYR A 57 -20.19 8.40 14.12
N ALA A 58 -20.58 9.23 15.09
CA ALA A 58 -20.72 10.68 14.91
C ALA A 58 -19.43 11.37 14.48
N TYR A 59 -18.27 10.77 14.83
CA TYR A 59 -16.93 11.29 14.56
C TYR A 59 -16.15 10.39 13.59
N GLY A 60 -16.85 9.70 12.69
CA GLY A 60 -16.24 8.82 11.67
C GLY A 60 -16.40 7.33 11.98
N ASN A 61 -15.49 6.51 11.45
CA ASN A 61 -15.61 5.06 11.53
C ASN A 61 -14.83 4.48 12.73
N PRO A 62 -15.48 4.16 13.86
CA PRO A 62 -14.81 3.57 15.01
C PRO A 62 -14.20 2.21 14.64
N VAL A 63 -13.18 1.83 15.40
CA VAL A 63 -12.54 0.52 15.30
C VAL A 63 -12.59 -0.09 16.68
N LEU A 64 -13.33 -1.18 16.83
CA LEU A 64 -13.44 -1.88 18.12
C LEU A 64 -12.19 -2.72 18.36
N ALA A 65 -11.91 -3.00 19.62
CA ALA A 65 -10.88 -3.96 19.95
C ALA A 65 -11.30 -5.38 19.53
N GLY A 66 -10.32 -6.16 19.11
CA GLY A 66 -10.54 -7.50 18.59
C GLY A 66 -9.55 -7.86 17.49
N THR A 67 -9.71 -9.04 16.92
CA THR A 67 -8.84 -9.52 15.83
C THR A 67 -9.61 -9.48 14.52
N TYR A 68 -9.02 -8.82 13.52
CA TYR A 68 -9.60 -8.68 12.18
C TYR A 68 -8.68 -9.28 11.13
N ARG A 69 -9.29 -9.86 10.09
CA ARG A 69 -8.56 -10.30 8.90
C ARG A 69 -8.38 -9.11 7.95
N VAL A 70 -7.14 -8.65 7.80
CA VAL A 70 -6.81 -7.38 7.16
C VAL A 70 -5.85 -7.60 5.99
N LYS A 71 -6.11 -6.93 4.87
CA LYS A 71 -5.15 -6.82 3.76
C LYS A 71 -4.04 -5.86 4.16
N VAL A 72 -2.79 -6.28 4.08
CA VAL A 72 -1.62 -5.45 4.42
C VAL A 72 -0.98 -4.95 3.14
N ASN A 73 -1.04 -3.64 2.94
CA ASN A 73 -0.39 -2.95 1.85
C ASN A 73 0.87 -2.26 2.37
N LEU A 74 1.99 -2.37 1.65
CA LEU A 74 3.21 -1.60 1.92
C LEU A 74 3.49 -0.71 0.71
N ASN A 75 3.51 0.61 0.93
CA ASN A 75 3.66 1.65 -0.10
C ASN A 75 2.74 1.39 -1.30
N ASN A 76 1.44 1.22 -1.05
CA ASN A 76 0.37 0.96 -2.02
C ASN A 76 0.41 -0.41 -2.74
N ALA A 77 1.33 -1.31 -2.38
CA ALA A 77 1.39 -2.65 -2.93
C ALA A 77 0.88 -3.68 -1.91
N LEU A 78 -0.11 -4.49 -2.30
CA LEU A 78 -0.60 -5.61 -1.50
C LEU A 78 0.54 -6.61 -1.23
N LYS A 79 0.77 -6.94 0.04
CA LYS A 79 1.83 -7.87 0.47
C LYS A 79 1.25 -9.18 0.98
N SER A 80 0.26 -9.09 1.84
CA SER A 80 -0.38 -10.26 2.45
C SER A 80 -1.80 -9.92 2.91
N THR A 81 -2.52 -10.96 3.32
CA THR A 81 -3.73 -10.83 4.13
C THR A 81 -3.46 -11.59 5.42
N SER A 82 -3.51 -10.89 6.54
CA SER A 82 -3.11 -11.40 7.85
C SER A 82 -4.13 -11.02 8.91
N GLU A 83 -4.15 -11.76 10.02
CA GLU A 83 -4.94 -11.37 11.18
C GLU A 83 -4.15 -10.34 12.00
N ILE A 84 -4.81 -9.23 12.34
CA ILE A 84 -4.22 -8.15 13.14
C ILE A 84 -5.14 -7.91 14.34
N THR A 85 -4.56 -7.89 15.52
CA THR A 85 -5.25 -7.55 16.77
C THR A 85 -5.24 -6.04 16.97
N PHE A 86 -6.39 -5.50 17.34
CA PHE A 86 -6.59 -4.11 17.69
C PHE A 86 -6.87 -4.02 19.19
N ASN A 87 -6.09 -3.21 19.89
CA ASN A 87 -6.16 -3.06 21.33
C ASN A 87 -6.87 -1.75 21.70
N GLU A 88 -7.66 -1.77 22.77
CA GLU A 88 -8.28 -0.56 23.30
C GLU A 88 -7.21 0.45 23.74
N ASN A 89 -7.41 1.71 23.37
CA ASN A 89 -6.50 2.81 23.67
C ASN A 89 -7.23 4.02 24.29
N GLY A 90 -8.47 3.81 24.76
CA GLY A 90 -9.33 4.88 25.29
C GLY A 90 -9.93 5.81 24.24
N THR A 91 -9.71 5.56 22.94
CA THR A 91 -10.31 6.32 21.84
C THR A 91 -11.35 5.48 21.09
N PRO A 92 -12.25 6.09 20.29
CA PRO A 92 -13.18 5.35 19.44
C PRO A 92 -12.52 4.47 18.37
N ARG A 93 -11.21 4.66 18.11
CA ARG A 93 -10.43 3.85 17.16
C ARG A 93 -9.31 3.11 17.89
N ALA A 94 -9.56 1.84 18.17
CA ALA A 94 -8.56 0.93 18.72
C ALA A 94 -7.26 0.94 17.89
N SER A 95 -6.13 0.76 18.56
CA SER A 95 -4.81 0.77 17.93
C SER A 95 -4.47 -0.61 17.39
N ALA A 96 -4.05 -0.69 16.13
CA ALA A 96 -3.51 -1.92 15.55
C ALA A 96 -2.20 -2.32 16.24
N CYS A 97 -2.09 -3.56 16.67
CA CYS A 97 -0.86 -4.16 17.15
C CYS A 97 0.01 -4.58 15.96
N LEU A 98 1.00 -3.75 15.61
CA LEU A 98 1.95 -4.04 14.53
C LEU A 98 3.15 -4.80 15.11
N THR A 99 3.22 -6.11 14.85
CA THR A 99 4.26 -6.98 15.42
C THR A 99 5.53 -6.99 14.55
N PRO A 100 6.71 -7.31 15.11
CA PRO A 100 7.94 -7.51 14.35
C PRO A 100 7.75 -8.48 13.18
N LEU A 101 7.09 -9.61 13.44
CA LEU A 101 6.80 -10.62 12.44
C LEU A 101 5.94 -10.06 11.30
N LEU A 102 4.87 -9.32 11.61
CA LEU A 102 3.97 -8.74 10.62
C LEU A 102 4.70 -7.77 9.69
N LEU A 103 5.51 -6.86 10.25
CA LEU A 103 6.27 -5.88 9.46
C LEU A 103 7.32 -6.57 8.57
N THR A 104 8.03 -7.56 9.11
CA THR A 104 9.04 -8.32 8.37
C THR A 104 8.39 -9.12 7.22
N GLN A 105 7.23 -9.74 7.45
CA GLN A 105 6.46 -10.42 6.41
C GLN A 105 5.93 -9.46 5.33
N ALA A 106 5.55 -8.23 5.71
CA ALA A 106 5.17 -7.19 4.76
C ALA A 106 6.36 -6.68 3.91
N GLY A 107 7.60 -6.97 4.31
CA GLY A 107 8.82 -6.62 3.59
C GLY A 107 9.55 -5.39 4.13
N VAL A 108 9.27 -4.99 5.38
CA VAL A 108 10.05 -4.01 6.11
C VAL A 108 11.35 -4.64 6.60
N ASP A 109 12.45 -3.91 6.55
CA ASP A 109 13.75 -4.36 7.02
C ASP A 109 13.78 -4.41 8.56
N PRO A 110 14.03 -5.59 9.17
CA PRO A 110 14.08 -5.70 10.62
C PRO A 110 15.32 -5.08 11.25
N ALA A 111 16.34 -4.69 10.47
CA ALA A 111 17.60 -4.15 11.01
C ALA A 111 17.42 -3.04 12.05
N ALA A 112 16.39 -2.21 11.92
CA ALA A 112 16.11 -1.12 12.86
C ALA A 112 15.59 -1.57 14.24
N MET A 113 15.09 -2.80 14.39
CA MET A 113 14.51 -3.32 15.64
C MET A 113 15.29 -4.49 16.28
N ARG A 114 16.28 -5.05 15.58
CA ARG A 114 16.97 -6.30 15.98
C ARG A 114 17.64 -6.27 17.35
N ASP A 115 18.04 -5.10 17.84
CA ASP A 115 18.73 -4.95 19.12
C ASP A 115 17.75 -4.90 20.30
N ASP A 116 16.48 -4.53 20.05
CA ASP A 116 15.46 -4.32 21.08
C ASP A 116 14.42 -5.45 21.11
N VAL A 117 14.11 -6.09 19.98
CA VAL A 117 13.01 -7.05 19.84
C VAL A 117 13.35 -8.19 18.88
N GLU A 118 12.88 -9.39 19.19
CA GLU A 118 13.01 -10.56 18.31
C GLU A 118 12.17 -10.39 17.03
N VAL A 119 12.75 -10.72 15.87
CA VAL A 119 12.16 -10.44 14.55
C VAL A 119 10.95 -11.33 14.24
N ASP A 120 10.90 -12.52 14.83
CA ASP A 120 9.83 -13.50 14.68
C ASP A 120 8.74 -13.38 15.75
N ASP A 121 8.86 -12.42 16.67
CA ASP A 121 7.84 -12.17 17.68
C ASP A 121 6.53 -11.70 17.04
N ASN A 122 5.44 -12.34 17.46
CA ASN A 122 4.07 -12.11 17.02
C ASN A 122 3.17 -11.60 18.15
N THR A 123 3.72 -11.29 19.31
CA THR A 123 2.98 -10.88 20.51
C THR A 123 3.20 -9.41 20.85
N THR A 124 4.43 -8.89 20.70
CA THR A 124 4.75 -7.52 21.07
C THR A 124 4.25 -6.52 20.03
N CYS A 125 3.49 -5.51 20.48
CA CYS A 125 3.08 -4.39 19.64
C CYS A 125 4.20 -3.35 19.55
N LEU A 126 4.66 -3.05 18.33
CA LEU A 126 5.71 -2.06 18.11
C LEU A 126 5.15 -0.66 17.94
N ASP A 127 5.84 0.31 18.53
CA ASP A 127 5.75 1.70 18.07
C ASP A 127 6.62 1.88 16.82
N ILE A 128 5.96 1.86 15.66
CA ILE A 128 6.65 2.01 14.37
C ILE A 128 7.41 3.34 14.25
N LYS A 129 6.97 4.41 14.93
CA LYS A 129 7.63 5.73 14.82
C LYS A 129 8.95 5.75 15.57
N LYS A 130 9.10 4.93 16.62
CA LYS A 130 10.35 4.77 17.38
C LYS A 130 11.45 4.16 16.48
N TYR A 131 11.14 3.08 15.78
CA TYR A 131 12.12 2.31 14.99
C TYR A 131 12.24 2.81 13.55
N TYR A 132 11.17 3.36 12.99
CA TYR A 132 11.09 3.78 11.59
C TYR A 132 10.61 5.23 11.49
N PRO A 133 11.49 6.23 11.73
CA PRO A 133 11.14 7.63 11.58
C PRO A 133 10.58 7.94 10.19
N GLY A 134 9.43 8.62 10.14
CA GLY A 134 8.71 8.93 8.90
C GLY A 134 7.79 7.81 8.39
N ALA A 135 7.72 6.66 9.08
CA ALA A 135 6.73 5.65 8.78
C ALA A 135 5.33 6.03 9.31
N THR A 136 4.30 5.60 8.60
CA THR A 136 2.89 5.76 8.99
C THR A 136 2.13 4.48 8.74
N ALA A 137 1.07 4.27 9.52
CA ALA A 137 0.15 3.15 9.39
C ALA A 137 -1.27 3.69 9.48
N ASN A 138 -2.10 3.34 8.50
CA ASN A 138 -3.50 3.75 8.45
C ASN A 138 -4.38 2.54 8.19
N TYR A 139 -5.40 2.34 9.04
CA TYR A 139 -6.36 1.27 8.86
C TYR A 139 -7.69 1.81 8.34
N ASP A 140 -8.10 1.33 7.18
CA ASP A 140 -9.43 1.55 6.62
C ASP A 140 -10.34 0.37 7.01
N SER A 141 -11.22 0.60 7.98
CA SER A 141 -12.18 -0.42 8.46
C SER A 141 -13.23 -0.80 7.41
N GLY A 142 -13.55 0.09 6.47
CA GLY A 142 -14.48 -0.18 5.38
C GLY A 142 -13.89 -1.11 4.32
N LYS A 143 -12.58 -1.00 4.06
CA LYS A 143 -11.85 -1.86 3.10
C LYS A 143 -11.17 -3.07 3.74
N GLN A 144 -11.15 -3.14 5.07
CA GLN A 144 -10.33 -4.05 5.87
C GLN A 144 -8.89 -4.09 5.35
N ALA A 145 -8.30 -2.89 5.21
CA ALA A 145 -6.98 -2.71 4.65
C ALA A 145 -6.10 -1.86 5.58
N MET A 146 -4.89 -2.34 5.84
CA MET A 146 -3.83 -1.64 6.55
C MET A 146 -2.84 -1.11 5.52
N ASP A 147 -2.78 0.21 5.38
CA ASP A 147 -1.82 0.89 4.52
C ASP A 147 -0.61 1.32 5.35
N LEU A 148 0.50 0.61 5.14
CA LEU A 148 1.80 0.91 5.72
C LEU A 148 2.60 1.76 4.72
N ASN A 149 3.02 2.95 5.11
CA ASN A 149 3.87 3.80 4.29
C ASN A 149 5.21 4.01 5.00
N PHE A 150 6.28 3.49 4.39
CA PHE A 150 7.63 3.45 4.96
C PHE A 150 8.63 4.13 4.01
N PRO A 151 9.62 4.87 4.54
CA PRO A 151 10.78 5.31 3.76
C PRO A 151 11.49 4.13 3.09
N GLN A 152 11.93 4.33 1.85
CA GLN A 152 12.54 3.27 1.02
C GLN A 152 13.83 2.67 1.63
N ILE A 153 14.49 3.39 2.55
CA ILE A 153 15.67 2.88 3.27
C ILE A 153 15.33 1.72 4.21
N TYR A 154 14.07 1.59 4.65
CA TYR A 154 13.60 0.56 5.57
C TYR A 154 12.82 -0.55 4.85
N ILE A 155 12.87 -0.61 3.52
CA ILE A 155 12.17 -1.61 2.73
C ILE A 155 13.20 -2.59 2.17
N LEU A 156 12.94 -3.89 2.36
CA LEU A 156 13.79 -4.94 1.83
C LEU A 156 13.82 -4.88 0.31
N LYS A 157 15.00 -4.58 -0.24
CA LYS A 157 15.24 -4.58 -1.69
C LYS A 157 15.30 -6.02 -2.18
N ARG A 158 14.23 -6.48 -2.81
CA ARG A 158 14.25 -7.70 -3.61
C ARG A 158 14.50 -7.33 -5.07
N PRO A 159 15.62 -7.76 -5.69
CA PRO A 159 15.86 -7.52 -7.10
C PRO A 159 14.69 -8.09 -7.92
N ALA A 160 14.21 -7.32 -8.89
CA ALA A 160 13.22 -7.83 -9.85
C ALA A 160 13.82 -9.08 -10.55
N GLY A 161 13.13 -10.21 -10.48
CA GLY A 161 13.59 -11.48 -11.06
C GLY A 161 14.27 -12.46 -10.09
N MET A 162 14.35 -12.16 -8.79
CA MET A 162 14.79 -13.15 -7.80
C MET A 162 13.72 -14.22 -7.60
N LEU A 163 13.84 -15.34 -8.33
CA LEU A 163 13.07 -16.55 -8.08
C LEU A 163 13.50 -17.11 -6.72
N THR A 164 12.53 -17.40 -5.85
CA THR A 164 12.78 -18.17 -4.63
C THR A 164 13.46 -19.48 -5.00
N PRO A 165 14.50 -19.97 -4.27
CA PRO A 165 15.28 -21.15 -4.65
C PRO A 165 14.47 -22.46 -4.77
N HIS A 166 13.19 -22.44 -4.41
CA HIS A 166 12.25 -23.54 -4.63
C HIS A 166 11.67 -23.58 -6.06
N CYS A 167 11.80 -22.52 -6.84
CA CYS A 167 11.42 -22.50 -8.24
C CYS A 167 12.63 -22.93 -9.09
N GLY A 168 12.74 -24.24 -9.35
CA GLY A 168 13.47 -24.79 -10.48
C GLY A 168 15.00 -24.85 -10.38
N LYS A 169 15.53 -25.87 -9.69
CA LYS A 169 16.78 -26.50 -10.16
C LYS A 169 16.48 -27.31 -11.42
N MET A 170 16.15 -26.66 -12.53
CA MET A 170 16.23 -27.31 -13.84
C MET A 170 17.66 -27.15 -14.32
N ALA A 171 18.44 -28.21 -14.13
CA ALA A 171 19.82 -28.32 -14.53
C ALA A 171 19.96 -27.89 -16.01
N PHE A 172 20.63 -26.77 -16.24
CA PHE A 172 21.09 -26.39 -17.56
C PHE A 172 22.22 -27.35 -17.96
N ARG A 173 21.86 -28.51 -18.50
CA ARG A 173 22.81 -29.40 -19.17
C ARG A 173 23.29 -28.66 -20.42
N ARG A 174 24.48 -28.07 -20.34
CA ARG A 174 25.20 -27.62 -21.54
C ARG A 174 25.45 -28.86 -22.43
N PRO A 175 25.06 -28.88 -23.71
CA PRO A 175 25.52 -29.93 -24.59
C PRO A 175 27.02 -29.74 -24.80
N SER A 176 27.80 -30.79 -24.54
CA SER A 176 29.21 -30.85 -24.94
C SER A 176 29.30 -30.57 -26.43
N SER A 177 29.96 -29.47 -26.78
CA SER A 177 30.36 -29.21 -28.16
C SER A 177 31.41 -30.26 -28.52
N LEU A 178 31.09 -31.05 -29.54
CA LEU A 178 31.94 -32.05 -30.16
C LEU A 178 33.19 -31.35 -30.73
N MET A 179 34.37 -31.75 -30.25
CA MET A 179 35.65 -31.36 -30.84
C MET A 179 35.75 -31.92 -32.27
N ILE A 180 36.17 -31.07 -33.20
CA ILE A 180 36.93 -31.46 -34.40
C ILE A 180 38.41 -31.40 -34.03
#